data_AF-A0AAW0GJJ9-F1
#
_entry.id   AF-A0AAW0GJJ9-F1
#
_cell.length_a   1.000
_cell.length_b   1.000
_cell.length_c   1.000
_cell.angle_alpha   90.00
_cell.angle_beta   90.00
_cell.angle_gamma   90.00
#
_symmetry.space_group_name_H-M   'P 1'
#
loop_
_entity.id
_entity.type
_entity.pdbx_description
1 polymer ?
#
loop_
_entity_poly.entity_id
_entity_poly.type
_entity_poly.pdbx_seq_one_letter_code
_entity_poly.pdbx_strand_id
1 'polypeptide(L)'
;MSFAEISNALHELHTLITTLPVSVPLGKPDGALSVFTRLAPDPDEGPWFPLNKAWIRTFQGLSKEDQLVQITRGEHGVLAVYKCYQHFAQLPGMDLVLLGDQIRKFLNLVGEHIVQNLSENDRNVLRERMKQLTQGNHQQQQTAGESSSGIQTNPKDGPDQTEKAANDKGTQKKKRKKTSKPVDQVSGEGSKPKKQKRAKPSSPIVITDTSDANTSESDSEKDDPSDIEEVHTRAGRERSKAEWCFAQWTPSSALKKGEPVWKWECRWCRSMRTSPHTKGCSKYADEKLPLPPSSNFLSHLKNCKSLPNNPFSQYITVLPY
;
A
#
# COMPACT_ATOMS: atom_id res chain seq x y z
N MET A 1 -0.40 21.53 -11.16
CA MET A 1 -1.13 22.23 -10.09
C MET A 1 -0.14 23.15 -9.38
N SER A 2 -0.48 24.41 -9.22
CA SER A 2 0.30 25.41 -8.51
C SER A 2 0.13 25.27 -6.99
N PHE A 3 1.06 25.85 -6.23
CA PHE A 3 0.95 25.90 -4.76
C PHE A 3 -0.31 26.66 -4.29
N ALA A 4 -0.75 27.67 -5.04
CA ALA A 4 -1.98 28.41 -4.75
C ALA A 4 -3.22 27.50 -4.85
N GLU A 5 -3.30 26.66 -5.89
CA GLU A 5 -4.40 25.70 -6.04
C GLU A 5 -4.42 24.66 -4.92
N ILE A 6 -3.25 24.19 -4.47
CA ILE A 6 -3.13 23.28 -3.31
C ILE A 6 -3.59 23.98 -2.03
N SER A 7 -3.19 25.23 -1.83
CA SER A 7 -3.58 26.01 -0.66
C SER A 7 -5.09 26.21 -0.61
N ASN A 8 -5.73 26.49 -1.76
CA ASN A 8 -7.18 26.60 -1.86
C ASN A 8 -7.87 25.27 -1.54
N ALA A 9 -7.40 24.14 -2.09
CA ALA A 9 -7.96 22.82 -1.81
C ALA A 9 -7.81 22.43 -0.33
N LEU A 10 -6.68 22.76 0.31
CA LEU A 10 -6.49 22.57 1.74
C LEU A 10 -7.42 23.43 2.58
N HIS A 11 -7.65 24.69 2.19
CA HIS A 11 -8.58 25.59 2.86
C HIS A 11 -10.02 25.07 2.78
N GLU A 12 -10.43 24.58 1.61
CA GLU A 12 -11.73 23.93 1.41
C GLU A 12 -11.87 22.69 2.30
N LEU A 13 -10.82 21.86 2.37
CA LEU A 13 -10.82 20.66 3.21
C LEU A 13 -10.95 21.00 4.68
N HIS A 14 -10.21 22.00 5.15
CA HIS A 14 -10.32 22.48 6.52
C HIS A 14 -11.74 22.98 6.83
N THR A 15 -12.34 23.74 5.90
CA THR A 15 -13.72 24.22 6.03
C THR A 15 -14.69 23.05 6.16
N LEU A 16 -14.60 22.01 5.32
CA LEU A 16 -15.44 20.81 5.43
C LEU A 16 -15.25 20.10 6.77
N ILE A 17 -14.00 19.96 7.24
CA ILE A 17 -13.68 19.34 8.53
C ILE A 17 -14.37 20.09 9.68
N THR A 18 -14.36 21.43 9.66
CA THR A 18 -15.04 22.23 10.69
C THR A 18 -16.56 22.13 10.64
N THR A 19 -17.14 21.70 9.52
CA THR A 19 -18.58 21.49 9.34
C THR A 19 -19.05 20.06 9.59
N LEU A 20 -18.14 19.13 9.94
CA LEU A 20 -18.54 17.75 10.22
C LEU A 20 -19.51 17.70 11.41
N PRO A 21 -20.65 16.99 11.28
CA PRO A 21 -21.61 16.92 12.35
C PRO A 21 -21.06 16.12 13.55
N VAL A 22 -21.55 16.45 14.75
CA VAL A 22 -21.13 15.79 15.99
C VAL A 22 -21.50 14.31 16.06
N SER A 23 -22.43 13.86 15.21
CA SER A 23 -22.83 12.47 15.01
C SER A 23 -21.72 11.63 14.37
N VAL A 24 -20.77 12.24 13.65
CA VAL A 24 -19.60 11.53 13.12
C VAL A 24 -18.74 11.04 14.28
N PRO A 25 -18.33 9.76 14.31
CA PRO A 25 -17.53 9.20 15.39
C PRO A 25 -16.17 9.90 15.51
N LEU A 26 -15.69 10.05 16.75
CA LEU A 26 -14.33 10.54 17.02
C LEU A 26 -13.30 9.47 16.60
N GLY A 27 -12.28 9.89 15.86
CA GLY A 27 -11.17 9.06 15.45
C GLY A 27 -10.37 8.59 16.66
N LYS A 28 -10.02 7.30 16.68
CA LYS A 28 -9.22 6.71 17.74
C LYS A 28 -7.72 6.76 17.42
N PRO A 29 -6.83 6.80 18.42
CA PRO A 29 -5.38 6.79 18.21
C PRO A 29 -4.85 5.59 17.43
N ASP A 30 -5.58 4.47 17.43
CA ASP A 30 -5.32 3.22 16.71
C ASP A 30 -6.22 3.03 15.48
N GLY A 31 -7.03 4.04 15.13
CA GLY A 31 -7.94 4.00 13.98
C GLY A 31 -7.20 4.03 12.64
N ALA A 32 -7.90 3.73 11.55
CA ALA A 32 -7.29 3.62 10.22
C ALA A 32 -6.63 4.92 9.72
N LEU A 33 -7.14 6.09 10.11
CA LEU A 33 -6.57 7.39 9.76
C LEU A 33 -5.39 7.80 10.66
N SER A 34 -5.16 7.11 11.78
CA SER A 34 -4.03 7.40 12.66
C SER A 34 -2.68 7.24 11.97
N VAL A 35 -2.60 6.43 10.90
CA VAL A 35 -1.39 6.24 10.08
C VAL A 35 -0.83 7.56 9.56
N PHE A 36 -1.67 8.55 9.27
CA PHE A 36 -1.27 9.86 8.74
C PHE A 36 -0.59 10.75 9.79
N THR A 37 -0.72 10.45 11.09
CA THR A 37 -0.08 11.23 12.16
C THR A 37 1.43 10.97 12.30
N ARG A 38 1.93 9.89 11.71
CA ARG A 38 3.32 9.41 11.91
C ARG A 38 4.10 9.30 10.61
N LEU A 39 3.60 9.86 9.52
CA LEU A 39 4.29 9.80 8.24
C LEU A 39 5.50 10.72 8.25
N ALA A 40 6.63 10.17 7.82
CA ALA A 40 7.85 10.91 7.53
C ALA A 40 8.23 10.66 6.06
N PRO A 41 8.86 11.62 5.39
CA PRO A 41 9.38 11.44 4.03
C PRO A 41 10.37 10.27 3.99
N ASP A 42 10.28 9.48 2.93
CA ASP A 42 11.25 8.41 2.68
C ASP A 42 12.50 9.02 2.03
N PRO A 43 13.73 8.76 2.55
CA PRO A 43 14.94 9.37 2.00
C PRO A 43 15.29 8.83 0.61
N ASP A 44 14.86 7.61 0.27
CA ASP A 44 15.19 6.93 -0.98
C ASP A 44 14.08 7.14 -2.02
N GLU A 45 12.81 7.11 -1.60
CA GLU A 45 11.65 7.22 -2.49
C GLU A 45 11.00 8.61 -2.53
N GLY A 46 11.38 9.51 -1.61
CA GLY A 46 10.85 10.87 -1.49
C GLY A 46 9.55 11.00 -0.69
N PRO A 47 8.98 12.21 -0.60
CA PRO A 47 7.81 12.49 0.25
C PRO A 47 6.50 11.91 -0.30
N TRP A 48 6.36 11.70 -1.62
CA TRP A 48 5.12 11.17 -2.18
C TRP A 48 4.86 9.72 -1.77
N PHE A 49 5.90 8.88 -1.74
CA PHE A 49 5.79 7.45 -1.48
C PHE A 49 5.07 7.09 -0.16
N PRO A 50 5.48 7.59 1.02
CA PRO A 50 4.83 7.24 2.28
C PRO A 50 3.38 7.75 2.34
N LEU A 51 3.09 8.92 1.73
CA LEU A 51 1.75 9.47 1.66
C LEU A 51 0.82 8.57 0.83
N ASN A 52 1.25 8.19 -0.37
CA ASN A 52 0.50 7.29 -1.23
C ASN A 52 0.31 5.93 -0.56
N LYS A 53 1.35 5.37 0.07
CA LYS A 53 1.27 4.10 0.79
C LYS A 53 0.25 4.12 1.93
N ALA A 54 0.18 5.22 2.68
CA ALA A 54 -0.83 5.42 3.70
C ALA A 54 -2.24 5.47 3.10
N TRP A 55 -2.43 6.23 2.01
CA TRP A 55 -3.69 6.28 1.30
C TRP A 55 -4.17 4.90 0.82
N ILE A 56 -3.28 4.14 0.18
CA ILE A 56 -3.56 2.80 -0.31
C ILE A 56 -4.03 1.90 0.84
N ARG A 57 -3.30 1.92 1.97
CA ARG A 57 -3.63 1.11 3.15
C ARG A 57 -4.99 1.48 3.75
N THR A 58 -5.38 2.75 3.72
CA THR A 58 -6.60 3.22 4.38
C THR A 58 -7.83 3.18 3.48
N PHE A 59 -7.69 3.39 2.17
CA PHE A 59 -8.84 3.57 1.27
C PHE A 59 -8.84 2.65 0.05
N GLN A 60 -7.68 2.24 -0.48
CA GLN A 60 -7.65 1.48 -1.72
C GLN A 60 -8.10 0.03 -1.48
N GLY A 61 -9.02 -0.45 -2.32
CA GLY A 61 -9.57 -1.81 -2.24
C GLY A 61 -10.78 -1.94 -1.30
N LEU A 62 -11.12 -0.87 -0.58
CA LEU A 62 -12.37 -0.80 0.18
C LEU A 62 -13.54 -0.44 -0.73
N SER A 63 -14.73 -0.96 -0.42
CA SER A 63 -15.98 -0.48 -1.02
C SER A 63 -16.18 1.01 -0.71
N LYS A 64 -17.05 1.68 -1.48
CA LYS A 64 -17.30 3.10 -1.27
C LYS A 64 -17.87 3.36 0.13
N GLU A 65 -18.77 2.48 0.57
CA GLU A 65 -19.39 2.48 1.89
C GLU A 65 -18.33 2.32 2.99
N ASP A 66 -17.41 1.37 2.82
CA ASP A 66 -16.32 1.14 3.79
C ASP A 66 -15.32 2.31 3.84
N GLN A 67 -15.06 2.99 2.72
CA GLN A 67 -14.24 4.20 2.69
C GLN A 67 -14.91 5.33 3.49
N LEU A 68 -16.23 5.47 3.38
CA LEU A 68 -16.99 6.47 4.13
C LEU A 68 -17.03 6.17 5.63
N VAL A 69 -17.02 4.91 6.03
CA VAL A 69 -16.90 4.50 7.46
C VAL A 69 -15.55 4.92 8.05
N GLN A 70 -14.49 5.07 7.25
CA GLN A 70 -13.21 5.56 7.75
C GLN A 70 -13.22 7.04 8.14
N ILE A 71 -14.21 7.81 7.65
CA ILE A 71 -14.33 9.24 7.93
C ILE A 71 -14.77 9.44 9.39
N THR A 72 -13.82 9.88 10.21
CA THR A 72 -13.98 10.13 11.64
C THR A 72 -13.52 11.55 11.98
N ARG A 73 -14.10 12.18 13.01
CA ARG A 73 -13.74 13.54 13.44
C ARG A 73 -12.60 13.56 14.45
N GLY A 74 -12.09 14.75 14.78
CA GLY A 74 -11.07 14.94 15.83
C GLY A 74 -9.64 14.67 15.37
N GLU A 75 -8.69 14.70 16.31
CA GLU A 75 -7.25 14.74 16.03
C GLU A 75 -6.69 13.52 15.32
N HIS A 76 -7.28 12.34 15.55
CA HIS A 76 -6.88 11.08 14.90
C HIS A 76 -7.77 10.71 13.70
N GLY A 77 -8.72 11.57 13.35
CA GLY A 77 -9.62 11.40 12.21
C GLY A 77 -9.16 12.19 10.98
N VAL A 78 -10.12 12.81 10.27
CA VAL A 78 -9.86 13.63 9.08
C VAL A 78 -8.87 14.79 9.33
N LEU A 79 -8.78 15.29 10.56
CA LEU A 79 -7.85 16.36 10.91
C LEU A 79 -6.38 15.90 10.80
N ALA A 80 -6.11 14.61 11.09
CA ALA A 80 -4.79 14.02 10.90
C ALA A 80 -4.38 14.06 9.43
N VAL A 81 -5.30 13.69 8.53
CA VAL A 81 -5.06 13.69 7.08
C VAL A 81 -4.82 15.11 6.56
N TYR A 82 -5.63 16.08 7.01
CA TYR A 82 -5.43 17.50 6.67
C TYR A 82 -4.06 18.02 7.11
N LYS A 83 -3.68 17.81 8.38
CA LYS A 83 -2.37 18.22 8.91
C LYS A 83 -1.23 17.57 8.14
N CYS A 84 -1.39 16.29 7.78
CA CYS A 84 -0.44 15.58 6.95
C CYS A 84 -0.29 16.21 5.56
N TYR A 85 -1.38 16.46 4.84
CA TYR A 85 -1.30 17.11 3.52
C TYR A 85 -0.71 18.51 3.59
N GLN A 86 -1.07 19.30 4.61
CA GLN A 86 -0.50 20.62 4.84
C GLN A 86 1.01 20.57 5.04
N HIS A 87 1.50 19.61 5.84
CA HIS A 87 2.93 19.40 6.04
C HIS A 87 3.63 18.98 4.75
N PHE A 88 3.12 17.96 4.05
CA PHE A 88 3.74 17.42 2.84
C PHE A 88 3.74 18.41 1.68
N ALA A 89 2.74 19.30 1.58
CA ALA A 89 2.69 20.38 0.58
C ALA A 89 3.87 21.36 0.69
N GLN A 90 4.49 21.47 1.87
CA GLN A 90 5.62 22.37 2.13
C GLN A 90 6.99 21.70 1.92
N LEU A 91 7.02 20.38 1.69
CA LEU A 91 8.27 19.65 1.58
C LEU A 91 8.90 19.82 0.18
N PRO A 92 10.23 20.05 0.11
CA PRO A 92 10.96 20.02 -1.16
C PRO A 92 10.82 18.66 -1.85
N GLY A 93 10.64 18.67 -3.17
CA GLY A 93 10.51 17.44 -3.97
C GLY A 93 9.13 16.78 -3.91
N MET A 94 8.14 17.41 -3.28
CA MET A 94 6.76 16.93 -3.33
C MET A 94 6.15 17.14 -4.72
N ASP A 95 5.53 16.11 -5.27
CA ASP A 95 4.73 16.22 -6.48
C ASP A 95 3.37 16.87 -6.17
N LEU A 96 3.28 18.18 -6.44
CA LEU A 96 2.07 18.96 -6.17
C LEU A 96 0.89 18.56 -7.05
N VAL A 97 1.11 17.97 -8.23
CA VAL A 97 0.00 17.50 -9.08
C VAL A 97 -0.66 16.29 -8.40
N LEU A 98 0.16 15.30 -8.04
CA LEU A 98 -0.34 14.09 -7.38
C LEU A 98 -0.96 14.39 -6.02
N LEU A 99 -0.34 15.28 -5.23
CA LEU A 99 -0.91 15.74 -3.96
C LEU A 99 -2.26 16.42 -4.16
N GLY A 100 -2.38 17.28 -5.17
CA GLY A 100 -3.61 17.99 -5.48
C GLY A 100 -4.76 17.06 -5.83
N ASP A 101 -4.50 16.07 -6.69
CA ASP A 101 -5.49 15.06 -7.05
C ASP A 101 -5.91 14.24 -5.83
N GLN A 102 -4.96 13.95 -4.93
CA GLN A 102 -5.20 13.21 -3.71
C GLN A 102 -6.07 13.99 -2.72
N ILE A 103 -5.80 15.29 -2.55
CA ILE A 103 -6.62 16.20 -1.73
C ILE A 103 -8.05 16.27 -2.29
N ARG A 104 -8.22 16.41 -3.61
CA ARG A 104 -9.55 16.45 -4.25
C ARG A 104 -10.34 15.16 -4.06
N LYS A 105 -9.68 13.99 -4.18
CA LYS A 105 -10.32 12.69 -3.89
C LYS A 105 -10.81 12.63 -2.45
N PHE A 106 -9.98 13.09 -1.50
CA PHE A 106 -10.34 13.10 -0.09
C PHE A 106 -11.45 14.11 0.22
N LEU A 107 -11.41 15.30 -0.38
CA LEU A 107 -12.48 16.31 -0.33
C LEU A 107 -13.83 15.73 -0.74
N ASN A 108 -13.87 15.05 -1.89
CA ASN A 108 -15.09 14.41 -2.37
C ASN A 108 -15.60 13.35 -1.40
N LEU A 109 -14.70 12.51 -0.84
CA LEU A 109 -15.07 11.49 0.13
C LEU A 109 -15.66 12.08 1.42
N VAL A 110 -15.04 13.14 1.96
CA VAL A 110 -15.54 13.84 3.15
C VAL A 110 -16.88 14.54 2.84
N GLY A 111 -16.99 15.20 1.70
CA GLY A 111 -18.23 15.85 1.27
C GLY A 111 -19.38 14.87 1.11
N GLU A 112 -19.14 13.71 0.50
CA GLU A 112 -20.13 12.63 0.38
C GLU A 112 -20.53 12.08 1.75
N HIS A 113 -19.57 11.87 2.66
CA HIS A 113 -19.86 11.41 4.01
C HIS A 113 -20.77 12.40 4.76
N ILE A 114 -20.48 13.70 4.66
CA ILE A 114 -21.34 14.72 5.26
C ILE A 114 -22.75 14.64 4.65
N VAL A 115 -22.86 14.60 3.33
CA VAL A 115 -24.17 14.51 2.64
C VAL A 115 -24.94 13.26 3.07
N GLN A 116 -24.29 12.12 3.32
CA GLN A 116 -25.00 10.91 3.75
C GLN A 116 -25.46 10.94 5.21
N ASN A 117 -24.75 11.65 6.09
CA ASN A 117 -25.02 11.67 7.53
C ASN A 117 -25.79 12.90 8.02
N LEU A 118 -26.05 13.88 7.15
CA LEU A 118 -26.86 15.04 7.47
C LEU A 118 -28.36 14.72 7.41
N SER A 119 -29.14 15.41 8.25
CA SER A 119 -30.59 15.46 8.10
C SER A 119 -30.96 15.99 6.72
N GLU A 120 -32.12 15.62 6.18
CA GLU A 120 -32.51 16.04 4.82
C GLU A 120 -32.53 17.56 4.65
N ASN A 121 -32.86 18.30 5.72
CA ASN A 121 -32.82 19.75 5.72
C ASN A 121 -31.38 20.30 5.66
N ASP A 122 -30.47 19.75 6.47
CA ASP A 122 -29.06 20.16 6.46
C ASP A 122 -28.35 19.78 5.16
N ARG A 123 -28.74 18.64 4.56
CA ARG A 123 -28.22 18.20 3.24
C ARG A 123 -28.49 19.24 2.16
N ASN A 124 -29.67 19.87 2.18
CA ASN A 124 -30.04 20.88 1.19
C ASN A 124 -29.19 22.15 1.37
N VAL A 125 -28.99 22.59 2.62
CA VAL A 125 -28.12 23.74 2.93
C VAL A 125 -26.68 23.50 2.49
N LEU A 126 -26.13 22.32 2.77
CA LEU A 126 -24.76 21.99 2.38
C LEU A 126 -24.60 21.86 0.86
N ARG A 127 -25.57 21.22 0.17
CA ARG A 127 -25.55 21.06 -1.29
C ARG A 127 -25.54 22.43 -1.99
N GLU A 128 -26.29 23.39 -1.47
CA GLU A 128 -26.31 24.75 -2.01
C GLU A 128 -24.98 25.47 -1.77
N ARG A 129 -24.38 25.31 -0.58
CA ARG A 129 -23.05 25.87 -0.26
C ARG A 129 -21.94 25.29 -1.13
N MET A 130 -21.95 23.98 -1.38
CA MET A 130 -21.01 23.30 -2.28
C MET A 130 -21.14 23.80 -3.72
N LYS A 131 -22.37 24.02 -4.22
CA LYS A 131 -22.58 24.61 -5.55
C LYS A 131 -21.97 26.00 -5.67
N GLN A 132 -22.12 26.83 -4.64
CA GLN A 132 -21.56 28.18 -4.63
C GLN A 132 -20.02 28.18 -4.67
N LEU A 133 -19.38 27.25 -3.95
CA LEU A 133 -17.91 27.11 -3.97
C LEU A 133 -17.40 26.70 -5.36
N THR A 134 -18.07 25.75 -6.02
CA THR A 134 -17.68 25.30 -7.37
C THR A 134 -17.92 26.37 -8.44
N GLN A 135 -19.01 27.15 -8.32
CA GLN A 135 -19.36 28.18 -9.30
C GLN A 135 -18.52 29.45 -9.16
N GLY A 136 -18.14 29.85 -7.95
CA GLY A 136 -17.34 31.06 -7.71
C GLY A 136 -15.97 31.04 -8.38
N ASN A 137 -15.36 29.85 -8.52
CA ASN A 137 -14.05 29.71 -9.16
C ASN A 137 -14.08 29.84 -10.69
N HIS A 138 -15.23 29.66 -11.33
CA HIS A 138 -15.33 29.75 -12.80
C HIS A 138 -15.50 31.19 -13.30
N GLN A 139 -16.04 32.09 -12.46
CA GLN A 139 -16.31 33.47 -12.87
C GLN A 139 -15.09 34.39 -12.78
N GLN A 140 -14.07 34.04 -11.98
CA GLN A 140 -12.86 34.85 -11.81
C GLN A 140 -11.81 34.67 -12.92
N GLN A 141 -11.95 33.67 -13.80
CA GLN A 141 -11.02 33.45 -14.93
C GLN A 141 -11.45 34.11 -16.24
N GLN A 142 -12.64 34.71 -16.33
CA GLN A 142 -13.16 35.30 -17.58
C GLN A 142 -13.05 36.83 -17.68
N THR A 143 -12.55 37.53 -16.64
CA THR A 143 -12.46 39.01 -16.64
C THR A 143 -11.06 39.57 -16.90
N ALA A 144 -10.05 38.74 -17.17
CA ALA A 144 -8.67 39.19 -17.39
C ALA A 144 -8.24 39.25 -18.87
N GLY A 145 -9.18 39.15 -19.82
CA GLY A 145 -8.88 38.87 -21.22
C GLY A 145 -9.40 39.87 -22.24
N GLU A 146 -9.64 41.15 -21.93
CA GLU A 146 -9.99 42.14 -22.96
C GLU A 146 -9.87 43.58 -22.45
N SER A 147 -8.64 44.11 -22.39
CA SER A 147 -8.36 45.55 -22.33
C SER A 147 -6.90 45.82 -22.68
N SER A 148 -6.56 45.61 -23.95
CA SER A 148 -5.30 46.08 -24.55
C SER A 148 -5.63 46.86 -25.82
N SER A 149 -6.10 48.10 -25.65
CA SER A 149 -6.08 49.09 -26.72
C SER A 149 -5.83 50.48 -26.14
N GLY A 150 -4.62 50.98 -26.42
CA GLY A 150 -4.34 52.39 -26.65
C GLY A 150 -4.24 53.30 -25.43
N ILE A 151 -3.02 53.50 -24.91
CA ILE A 151 -2.65 54.82 -24.39
C ILE A 151 -1.31 55.23 -25.00
N GLN A 152 -1.37 56.42 -25.60
CA GLN A 152 -0.33 57.16 -26.30
C GLN A 152 0.88 57.47 -25.42
N THR A 153 2.05 57.32 -26.00
CA THR A 153 3.31 57.91 -25.53
C THR A 153 3.40 59.37 -25.96
N ASN A 154 3.73 60.29 -25.05
CA ASN A 154 4.75 61.33 -25.28
C ASN A 154 5.13 62.11 -23.99
N PRO A 155 6.30 62.80 -24.00
CA PRO A 155 7.24 62.80 -22.88
C PRO A 155 7.40 64.19 -22.22
N LYS A 156 7.97 64.22 -21.01
CA LYS A 156 8.70 65.42 -20.52
C LYS A 156 9.59 65.16 -19.30
N ASP A 157 10.90 65.31 -19.53
CA ASP A 157 11.90 66.04 -18.74
C ASP A 157 12.06 65.80 -17.22
N GLY A 158 13.01 64.91 -16.90
CA GLY A 158 14.16 65.05 -15.95
C GLY A 158 13.97 65.53 -14.49
N PRO A 159 15.06 65.63 -13.69
CA PRO A 159 16.39 65.01 -13.83
C PRO A 159 16.87 64.24 -12.58
N ASP A 160 17.85 63.37 -12.83
CA ASP A 160 19.12 63.21 -12.10
C ASP A 160 19.13 63.14 -10.56
N GLN A 161 19.44 61.96 -10.02
CA GLN A 161 20.51 61.86 -9.04
C GLN A 161 21.20 60.49 -9.08
N THR A 162 22.40 60.58 -9.64
CA THR A 162 23.55 59.69 -9.57
C THR A 162 24.00 59.40 -8.13
N GLU A 163 24.44 58.17 -7.83
CA GLU A 163 25.71 57.80 -7.15
C GLU A 163 25.63 56.35 -6.61
N LYS A 164 26.39 55.41 -7.24
CA LYS A 164 27.70 54.85 -6.80
C LYS A 164 27.57 53.80 -5.67
N ALA A 165 28.40 52.78 -5.55
CA ALA A 165 29.35 52.02 -6.37
C ALA A 165 30.05 51.06 -5.39
N ALA A 166 30.46 49.88 -5.88
CA ALA A 166 31.43 48.95 -5.27
C ALA A 166 30.98 48.31 -3.94
N ASN A 167 31.42 47.15 -3.48
CA ASN A 167 32.47 46.17 -3.77
C ASN A 167 31.96 44.90 -2.99
N ASP A 168 32.29 43.64 -3.23
CA ASP A 168 33.62 43.08 -3.18
C ASP A 168 33.52 41.57 -3.42
N LYS A 169 34.64 41.01 -3.85
CA LYS A 169 34.92 39.63 -4.21
C LYS A 169 34.96 38.72 -2.97
N GLY A 170 34.55 37.46 -3.15
CA GLY A 170 34.72 36.42 -2.15
C GLY A 170 34.95 35.04 -2.78
N THR A 171 36.13 34.85 -3.37
CA THR A 171 36.62 33.55 -3.86
C THR A 171 37.11 32.71 -2.68
N GLN A 172 36.64 31.47 -2.47
CA GLN A 172 37.49 30.40 -1.92
C GLN A 172 37.16 29.01 -2.49
N LYS A 173 38.09 28.56 -3.34
CA LYS A 173 38.45 27.17 -3.61
C LYS A 173 38.63 26.40 -2.30
N LYS A 174 38.08 25.19 -2.18
CA LYS A 174 38.73 24.11 -1.43
C LYS A 174 38.83 22.84 -2.25
N LYS A 175 40.08 22.58 -2.63
CA LYS A 175 40.63 21.42 -3.34
C LYS A 175 41.12 20.43 -2.25
N ARG A 176 40.60 19.21 -2.22
CA ARG A 176 41.24 18.00 -1.62
C ARG A 176 40.87 16.86 -2.57
N LYS A 177 41.70 16.41 -3.51
CA LYS A 177 43.01 15.70 -3.46
C LYS A 177 42.93 14.32 -2.77
N LYS A 178 42.89 13.30 -3.65
CA LYS A 178 43.55 11.97 -3.67
C LYS A 178 43.60 11.15 -2.38
N THR A 179 43.20 9.87 -2.49
CA THR A 179 44.06 8.65 -2.62
C THR A 179 43.15 7.41 -2.50
N SER A 180 42.91 6.60 -3.54
CA SER A 180 43.71 5.44 -3.99
C SER A 180 44.28 4.54 -2.86
N LYS A 181 43.72 3.33 -2.66
CA LYS A 181 44.34 2.08 -3.14
C LYS A 181 43.45 0.84 -2.88
N PRO A 182 43.62 -0.22 -3.72
CA PRO A 182 43.04 -1.56 -3.59
C PRO A 182 43.97 -2.50 -2.80
N VAL A 183 43.47 -3.67 -2.38
CA VAL A 183 44.15 -4.86 -1.78
C VAL A 183 43.07 -5.61 -0.96
N ASP A 184 42.86 -6.91 -0.95
CA ASP A 184 43.48 -8.06 -1.59
C ASP A 184 42.49 -9.24 -1.61
N GLN A 185 42.70 -10.14 -2.56
CA GLN A 185 42.22 -11.52 -2.53
C GLN A 185 42.82 -12.26 -1.33
N VAL A 186 41.99 -12.98 -0.56
CA VAL A 186 42.46 -14.17 0.18
C VAL A 186 41.43 -15.27 0.04
N SER A 187 41.83 -16.26 -0.76
CA SER A 187 41.37 -17.63 -0.80
C SER A 187 41.48 -18.31 0.57
N GLY A 188 40.40 -18.95 1.02
CA GLY A 188 40.40 -19.81 2.20
C GLY A 188 39.59 -21.07 1.95
N GLU A 189 40.25 -22.08 1.39
CA GLU A 189 39.86 -23.48 1.50
C GLU A 189 39.83 -23.90 2.98
N GLY A 190 38.81 -24.66 3.40
CA GLY A 190 38.79 -25.16 4.77
C GLY A 190 37.53 -25.91 5.20
N SER A 191 37.57 -27.23 4.97
CA SER A 191 37.14 -28.25 5.94
C SER A 191 35.63 -28.48 6.21
N LYS A 192 35.16 -29.56 5.58
CA LYS A 192 33.97 -30.34 5.95
C LYS A 192 34.05 -30.89 7.39
N PRO A 193 32.96 -30.84 8.18
CA PRO A 193 32.74 -31.80 9.25
C PRO A 193 31.75 -32.89 8.83
N LYS A 194 32.23 -34.14 8.83
CA LYS A 194 31.44 -35.38 8.81
C LYS A 194 30.38 -35.33 9.92
N LYS A 195 29.09 -35.33 9.55
CA LYS A 195 27.99 -35.53 10.52
C LYS A 195 27.50 -36.97 10.44
N GLN A 196 27.69 -37.68 11.55
CA GLN A 196 27.33 -39.07 11.78
C GLN A 196 25.81 -39.29 11.67
N LYS A 197 25.41 -40.35 10.96
CA LYS A 197 24.06 -40.90 10.97
C LYS A 197 23.78 -41.50 12.35
N ARG A 198 22.89 -40.88 13.12
CA ARG A 198 22.25 -41.51 14.27
C ARG A 198 20.86 -41.99 13.85
N ALA A 199 20.71 -43.31 13.78
CA ALA A 199 19.43 -43.98 13.62
C ALA A 199 18.54 -43.66 14.83
N LYS A 200 17.25 -43.41 14.57
CA LYS A 200 16.21 -43.38 15.59
C LYS A 200 15.30 -44.60 15.42
N PRO A 201 14.89 -45.24 16.53
CA PRO A 201 14.15 -46.50 16.54
C PRO A 201 12.69 -46.31 16.12
N SER A 202 12.20 -47.26 15.33
CA SER A 202 10.80 -47.47 14.98
C SER A 202 10.05 -48.08 16.16
N SER A 203 8.99 -47.41 16.61
CA SER A 203 8.00 -48.02 17.51
C SER A 203 7.04 -48.90 16.69
N PRO A 204 6.63 -50.08 17.20
CA PRO A 204 5.75 -51.00 16.49
C PRO A 204 4.29 -50.54 16.54
N ILE A 205 3.65 -50.49 15.37
CA ILE A 205 2.19 -50.38 15.26
C ILE A 205 1.64 -51.80 15.33
N VAL A 206 0.83 -52.05 16.35
CA VAL A 206 0.05 -53.27 16.55
C VAL A 206 -1.05 -53.28 15.47
N ILE A 207 -0.94 -54.20 14.53
CA ILE A 207 -2.01 -54.57 13.61
C ILE A 207 -2.73 -55.74 14.27
N THR A 208 -3.95 -55.50 14.75
CA THR A 208 -4.87 -56.58 15.12
C THR A 208 -5.63 -56.99 13.87
N ASP A 209 -5.31 -58.20 13.40
CA ASP A 209 -6.10 -58.97 12.45
C ASP A 209 -7.44 -59.36 13.08
N THR A 210 -8.53 -59.07 12.37
CA THR A 210 -9.79 -59.83 12.45
C THR A 210 -10.24 -60.14 11.03
N SER A 211 -9.74 -61.27 10.56
CA SER A 211 -10.44 -62.39 9.93
C SER A 211 -11.82 -62.20 9.26
N ASP A 212 -11.90 -62.86 8.11
CA ASP A 212 -13.03 -63.60 7.53
C ASP A 212 -14.06 -62.89 6.65
N ALA A 213 -13.83 -63.08 5.35
CA ALA A 213 -14.75 -63.70 4.39
C ALA A 213 -16.25 -63.44 4.57
N ASN A 214 -16.85 -62.71 3.61
CA ASN A 214 -17.96 -63.31 2.87
C ASN A 214 -18.19 -62.65 1.50
N THR A 215 -18.37 -63.53 0.52
CA THR A 215 -18.87 -63.29 -0.82
C THR A 215 -20.35 -62.95 -0.77
N SER A 216 -20.81 -61.90 -1.47
CA SER A 216 -22.17 -61.85 -2.01
C SER A 216 -22.31 -60.77 -3.09
N GLU A 217 -22.74 -61.21 -4.26
CA GLU A 217 -23.31 -60.37 -5.32
C GLU A 217 -24.74 -59.94 -4.91
N SER A 218 -25.07 -58.66 -5.11
CA SER A 218 -26.42 -58.06 -5.23
C SER A 218 -26.20 -56.56 -5.44
N ASP A 219 -26.42 -56.02 -6.63
CA ASP A 219 -27.71 -55.65 -7.21
C ASP A 219 -28.40 -54.50 -6.46
N SER A 220 -28.44 -53.36 -7.16
CA SER A 220 -29.38 -52.24 -7.06
C SER A 220 -29.68 -51.63 -5.68
N GLU A 221 -29.15 -50.42 -5.42
CA GLU A 221 -29.99 -49.32 -4.91
C GLU A 221 -29.34 -47.94 -5.10
N LYS A 222 -30.19 -46.93 -5.26
CA LYS A 222 -29.90 -45.58 -5.71
C LYS A 222 -29.18 -44.78 -4.62
N ASP A 223 -27.97 -44.32 -4.92
CA ASP A 223 -27.27 -43.32 -4.11
C ASP A 223 -28.07 -42.02 -4.05
N ASP A 224 -28.61 -41.73 -2.88
CA ASP A 224 -29.16 -40.44 -2.48
C ASP A 224 -28.00 -39.46 -2.23
N PRO A 225 -27.81 -38.41 -3.04
CA PRO A 225 -26.65 -37.52 -2.94
C PRO A 225 -26.77 -36.47 -1.81
N SER A 226 -27.61 -36.69 -0.80
CA SER A 226 -27.94 -35.66 0.20
C SER A 226 -27.18 -35.73 1.53
N ASP A 227 -26.34 -36.75 1.77
CA ASP A 227 -25.55 -36.87 2.99
C ASP A 227 -24.04 -36.67 2.74
N ILE A 228 -23.70 -35.46 2.26
CA ILE A 228 -22.31 -34.99 2.27
C ILE A 228 -22.05 -34.50 3.69
N GLU A 229 -21.25 -35.26 4.45
CA GLU A 229 -20.74 -34.80 5.76
C GLU A 229 -20.26 -33.35 5.59
N GLU A 230 -20.81 -32.44 6.39
CA GLU A 230 -20.43 -31.04 6.43
C GLU A 230 -18.97 -30.95 6.88
N VAL A 231 -18.05 -31.09 5.92
CA VAL A 231 -16.62 -30.90 6.11
C VAL A 231 -16.45 -29.51 6.67
N HIS A 232 -16.22 -29.40 7.98
CA HIS A 232 -15.94 -28.14 8.64
C HIS A 232 -14.90 -27.38 7.83
N THR A 233 -15.35 -26.37 7.11
CA THR A 233 -14.52 -25.50 6.30
C THR A 233 -13.69 -24.71 7.30
N ARG A 234 -12.48 -25.20 7.57
CA ARG A 234 -11.47 -24.45 8.34
C ARG A 234 -11.49 -23.02 7.82
N ALA A 235 -11.81 -22.06 8.70
CA ALA A 235 -11.87 -20.64 8.39
C ALA A 235 -10.76 -20.28 7.40
N GLY A 236 -11.17 -19.93 6.18
CA GLY A 236 -10.26 -19.76 5.05
C GLY A 236 -9.13 -18.82 5.44
N ARG A 237 -7.90 -19.17 5.06
CA ARG A 237 -6.74 -18.32 5.34
C ARG A 237 -6.95 -16.97 4.67
N GLU A 238 -6.62 -15.91 5.40
CA GLU A 238 -6.70 -14.52 4.93
C GLU A 238 -6.01 -14.37 3.56
N ARG A 239 -6.79 -14.03 2.53
CA ARG A 239 -6.35 -13.96 1.13
C ARG A 239 -5.17 -13.01 0.95
N SER A 240 -5.22 -11.85 1.62
CA SER A 240 -4.16 -10.83 1.61
C SER A 240 -2.80 -11.38 2.07
N LYS A 241 -2.80 -12.28 3.06
CA LYS A 241 -1.59 -12.92 3.58
C LYS A 241 -0.99 -13.91 2.59
N ALA A 242 -1.84 -14.65 1.88
CA ALA A 242 -1.42 -15.55 0.82
C ALA A 242 -0.82 -14.76 -0.35
N GLU A 243 -1.52 -13.74 -0.84
CA GLU A 243 -1.06 -12.89 -1.95
C GLU A 243 0.28 -12.21 -1.63
N TRP A 244 0.42 -11.61 -0.44
CA TRP A 244 1.69 -11.05 0.02
C TRP A 244 2.81 -12.10 0.05
N CYS A 245 2.51 -13.29 0.57
CA CYS A 245 3.46 -14.37 0.65
C CYS A 245 3.96 -14.77 -0.74
N PHE A 246 3.07 -14.94 -1.72
CA PHE A 246 3.44 -15.34 -3.09
C PHE A 246 4.18 -14.25 -3.86
N ALA A 247 3.94 -12.97 -3.57
CA ALA A 247 4.70 -11.87 -4.15
C ALA A 247 6.22 -11.95 -3.83
N GLN A 248 6.61 -12.68 -2.78
CA GLN A 248 8.01 -12.89 -2.40
C GLN A 248 8.70 -14.05 -3.14
N TRP A 249 7.98 -14.74 -4.03
CA TRP A 249 8.50 -15.89 -4.77
C TRP A 249 8.38 -15.66 -6.27
N THR A 250 9.23 -16.35 -7.02
CA THR A 250 9.19 -16.39 -8.49
C THR A 250 8.82 -17.80 -8.93
N PRO A 251 7.65 -18.00 -9.55
CA PRO A 251 7.26 -19.30 -10.07
C PRO A 251 8.03 -19.63 -11.35
N SER A 252 8.32 -20.92 -11.53
CA SER A 252 8.92 -21.51 -12.72
C SER A 252 8.35 -22.91 -12.91
N SER A 253 8.14 -23.33 -14.15
CA SER A 253 7.72 -24.69 -14.45
C SER A 253 8.89 -25.65 -14.24
N ALA A 254 8.60 -26.86 -13.73
CA ALA A 254 9.60 -27.91 -13.58
C ALA A 254 8.97 -29.30 -13.65
N LEU A 255 9.78 -30.32 -13.91
CA LEU A 255 9.36 -31.72 -13.83
C LEU A 255 9.99 -32.38 -12.62
N LYS A 256 9.20 -33.12 -11.83
CA LYS A 256 9.68 -33.93 -10.71
C LYS A 256 9.23 -35.37 -10.94
N LYS A 257 10.19 -36.27 -11.20
CA LYS A 257 9.92 -37.67 -11.56
C LYS A 257 8.97 -37.82 -12.77
N GLY A 258 9.10 -36.93 -13.75
CA GLY A 258 8.25 -36.91 -14.95
C GLY A 258 6.90 -36.20 -14.76
N GLU A 259 6.51 -35.85 -13.54
CA GLU A 259 5.26 -35.12 -13.28
C GLU A 259 5.48 -33.60 -13.31
N PRO A 260 4.53 -32.83 -13.87
CA PRO A 260 4.58 -31.37 -13.85
C PRO A 260 4.42 -30.83 -12.43
N VAL A 261 5.30 -29.91 -12.05
CA VAL A 261 5.26 -29.22 -10.76
C VAL A 261 5.60 -27.74 -10.94
N TRP A 262 5.05 -26.90 -10.06
CA TRP A 262 5.52 -25.53 -9.92
C TRP A 262 6.70 -25.48 -8.99
N LYS A 263 7.80 -24.88 -9.47
CA LYS A 263 9.00 -24.61 -8.70
C LYS A 263 9.02 -23.12 -8.36
N TRP A 264 9.12 -22.81 -7.08
CA TRP A 264 9.06 -21.46 -6.56
C TRP A 264 10.41 -21.07 -5.96
N GLU A 265 11.02 -20.02 -6.48
CA GLU A 265 12.28 -19.47 -5.97
C GLU A 265 12.01 -18.30 -5.03
N CYS A 266 12.56 -18.35 -3.82
CA CYS A 266 12.53 -17.21 -2.90
C CYS A 266 13.39 -16.09 -3.46
N ARG A 267 12.81 -14.90 -3.67
CA ARG A 267 13.52 -13.74 -4.24
C ARG A 267 14.69 -13.25 -3.40
N TRP A 268 14.72 -13.63 -2.12
CA TRP A 268 15.66 -13.09 -1.13
C TRP A 268 16.84 -14.02 -0.86
N CYS A 269 16.60 -15.32 -0.72
CA CYS A 269 17.65 -16.28 -0.37
C CYS A 269 17.83 -17.42 -1.40
N ARG A 270 17.13 -17.35 -2.53
CA ARG A 270 17.16 -18.37 -3.61
C ARG A 270 16.81 -19.79 -3.17
N SER A 271 16.18 -19.94 -2.00
CA SER A 271 15.66 -21.24 -1.58
C SER A 271 14.50 -21.65 -2.49
N MET A 272 14.39 -22.95 -2.74
CA MET A 272 13.39 -23.50 -3.66
C MET A 272 12.29 -24.24 -2.90
N ARG A 273 11.04 -24.03 -3.32
CA ARG A 273 9.88 -24.82 -2.91
C ARG A 273 9.18 -25.38 -4.14
N THR A 274 8.41 -26.45 -3.95
CA THR A 274 7.62 -27.05 -5.04
C THR A 274 6.17 -27.21 -4.61
N SER A 275 5.23 -26.94 -5.50
CA SER A 275 3.82 -27.31 -5.35
C SER A 275 3.39 -28.19 -6.53
N PRO A 276 2.45 -29.12 -6.31
CA PRO A 276 1.88 -29.90 -7.41
C PRO A 276 1.19 -28.97 -8.42
N HIS A 277 1.16 -29.40 -9.67
CA HIS A 277 0.39 -28.77 -10.74
C HIS A 277 -1.11 -29.09 -10.58
N THR A 278 -1.99 -28.21 -11.06
CA THR A 278 -3.43 -28.47 -11.08
C THR A 278 -3.71 -29.68 -11.97
N LYS A 279 -4.45 -30.67 -11.43
CA LYS A 279 -4.85 -31.87 -12.18
C LYS A 279 -5.70 -31.44 -13.38
N GLY A 280 -5.36 -31.95 -14.56
CA GLY A 280 -6.10 -31.69 -15.82
C GLY A 280 -5.61 -30.49 -16.63
N CYS A 281 -4.74 -29.63 -16.10
CA CYS A 281 -4.05 -28.62 -16.93
C CYS A 281 -2.90 -29.30 -17.69
N SER A 282 -2.85 -29.14 -19.01
CA SER A 282 -1.80 -29.71 -19.88
C SER A 282 -0.67 -28.72 -20.19
N LYS A 283 -0.95 -27.42 -20.08
CA LYS A 283 0.02 -26.34 -20.31
C LYS A 283 0.11 -25.44 -19.09
N TYR A 284 1.34 -25.09 -18.71
CA TYR A 284 1.62 -24.17 -17.60
C TYR A 284 1.06 -22.76 -17.82
N ALA A 285 0.95 -22.31 -19.08
CA ALA A 285 0.47 -20.97 -19.42
C ALA A 285 -1.05 -20.81 -19.16
N ASP A 286 -1.80 -21.90 -19.23
CA ASP A 286 -3.26 -21.91 -19.09
C ASP A 286 -3.69 -22.10 -17.63
N GLU A 287 -2.74 -22.44 -16.75
CA GLU A 287 -3.02 -22.63 -15.33
C GLU A 287 -3.04 -21.28 -14.62
N LYS A 288 -4.21 -20.90 -14.10
CA LYS A 288 -4.31 -19.85 -13.09
C LYS A 288 -3.66 -20.38 -11.82
N LEU A 289 -2.41 -19.98 -11.56
CA LEU A 289 -1.59 -20.42 -10.43
C LEU A 289 -2.46 -20.58 -9.17
N PRO A 290 -2.81 -21.82 -8.78
CA PRO A 290 -3.57 -22.02 -7.55
C PRO A 290 -2.66 -21.50 -6.45
N LEU A 291 -3.14 -20.60 -5.59
CA LEU A 291 -2.35 -20.14 -4.43
C LEU A 291 -2.12 -21.39 -3.56
N PRO A 292 -0.93 -22.04 -3.58
CA PRO A 292 -0.76 -23.26 -2.80
C PRO A 292 -0.90 -22.94 -1.30
N PRO A 293 -1.01 -23.95 -0.43
CA PRO A 293 -1.10 -23.72 1.00
C PRO A 293 0.05 -22.83 1.48
N SER A 294 -0.28 -21.58 1.84
CA SER A 294 0.70 -20.52 2.15
C SER A 294 1.61 -20.84 3.34
N SER A 295 1.35 -21.92 4.10
CA SER A 295 2.02 -22.24 5.37
C SER A 295 3.49 -22.60 5.15
N ASN A 296 3.79 -23.34 4.08
CA ASN A 296 5.16 -23.74 3.79
C ASN A 296 6.01 -22.56 3.30
N PHE A 297 5.41 -21.68 2.51
CA PHE A 297 6.04 -20.46 2.00
C PHE A 297 6.22 -19.43 3.11
N LEU A 298 5.19 -19.23 3.94
CA LEU A 298 5.20 -18.30 5.05
C LEU A 298 6.19 -18.73 6.15
N SER A 299 6.23 -20.02 6.48
CA SER A 299 7.22 -20.56 7.43
C SER A 299 8.65 -20.31 6.97
N HIS A 300 8.91 -20.42 5.66
CA HIS A 300 10.20 -20.03 5.11
C HIS A 300 10.46 -18.51 5.27
N LEU A 301 9.51 -17.65 4.87
CA LEU A 301 9.68 -16.20 4.95
C LEU A 301 9.92 -15.71 6.38
N LYS A 302 9.26 -16.31 7.38
CA LYS A 302 9.49 -16.03 8.81
C LYS A 302 10.95 -16.28 9.24
N ASN A 303 11.63 -17.22 8.59
CA ASN A 303 13.00 -17.64 8.90
C ASN A 303 14.02 -17.19 7.85
N CYS A 304 13.60 -16.41 6.85
CA CYS A 304 14.45 -16.01 5.74
C CYS A 304 15.39 -14.88 6.18
N LYS A 305 16.67 -15.18 6.39
CA LYS A 305 17.69 -14.20 6.85
C LYS A 305 17.92 -13.05 5.89
N SER A 306 17.66 -13.27 4.59
CA SER A 306 17.87 -12.28 3.54
C SER A 306 16.63 -11.43 3.26
N LEU A 307 15.51 -11.68 3.94
CA LEU A 307 14.31 -10.86 3.81
C LEU A 307 14.58 -9.51 4.49
N PRO A 308 14.50 -8.37 3.78
CA PRO A 308 14.67 -7.06 4.39
C PRO A 308 13.66 -6.87 5.52
N ASN A 309 14.06 -6.13 6.58
CA ASN A 309 13.26 -5.90 7.77
C ASN A 309 11.82 -5.52 7.38
N ASN A 310 10.91 -6.45 7.60
CA ASN A 310 9.65 -6.50 6.89
C ASN A 310 8.64 -5.50 7.49
N PRO A 311 8.04 -4.59 6.70
CA PRO A 311 6.94 -3.74 7.18
C PRO A 311 5.69 -4.53 7.61
N PHE A 312 5.60 -5.83 7.24
CA PHE A 312 4.53 -6.74 7.63
C PHE A 312 4.85 -7.58 8.88
N SER A 313 5.86 -7.23 9.69
CA SER A 313 6.03 -7.81 11.03
C SER A 313 4.72 -7.75 11.84
N GLN A 314 3.93 -6.69 11.62
CA GLN A 314 2.59 -6.46 12.18
C GLN A 314 1.58 -7.61 11.88
N TYR A 315 1.69 -8.27 10.73
CA TYR A 315 0.80 -9.39 10.32
C TYR A 315 1.31 -10.77 10.75
N ILE A 316 2.54 -10.82 11.29
CA ILE A 316 3.16 -12.06 11.77
C ILE A 316 2.92 -12.23 13.28
N THR A 317 2.77 -11.14 14.05
CA THR A 317 2.66 -11.16 15.52
C THR A 317 1.23 -11.19 16.09
N VAL A 318 0.17 -11.08 15.29
CA VAL A 318 -1.19 -10.94 15.83
C VAL A 318 -2.10 -12.06 15.32
N LEU A 319 -1.89 -13.29 15.77
CA LEU A 319 -2.95 -14.30 15.96
C LEU A 319 -2.36 -15.40 16.86
N PRO A 320 -2.80 -15.54 18.12
CA PRO A 320 -2.53 -16.76 18.87
C PRO A 320 -3.17 -17.94 18.12
N TYR A 321 -2.42 -19.04 18.01
CA TYR A 321 -2.92 -20.31 17.47
C TYR A 321 -4.03 -20.88 18.35
#